data_AF-A0A497T6V2-F1
#
_entry.id   AF-A0A497T6V2-F1
#
_cell.length_a   1.000
_cell.length_b   1.000
_cell.length_c   1.000
_cell.angle_alpha   90.00
_cell.angle_beta   90.00
_cell.angle_gamma   90.00
#
_symmetry.space_group_name_H-M   'P 1'
#
loop_
_entity.id
_entity.type
_entity.pdbx_description
1 polymer ?
#
loop_
_entity_poly.entity_id
_entity_poly.type
_entity_poly.pdbx_seq_one_letter_code
_entity_poly.pdbx_strand_id
1 'polypeptide(L)'
;MKLKHILIIAILSAIVAMPFLQTKADTQTVTLKYVIPQVTTFSVSFPTGYTDIEFHPSGASFTNEPAAGQSASTSAMTITNTGNVAIKINASLTADLPTGVTEFRLNDTNDYNGGWYWTDANETNVQTIIDSLAMGASQDFWAWSTGSNVPAGTYTSTKLQLVSSAT
;
A
#
# COMPACT_ATOMS: atom_id res chain seq x y z
N MET A 1 61.80 93.45 9.11
CA MET A 1 61.05 93.49 7.83
C MET A 1 60.87 92.05 7.35
N LYS A 2 59.61 91.58 7.24
CA LYS A 2 59.14 90.28 6.69
C LYS A 2 59.48 89.05 7.55
N LEU A 3 58.64 88.02 7.75
CA LEU A 3 57.30 87.69 7.29
C LEU A 3 56.67 86.66 8.27
N LYS A 4 55.35 86.67 8.32
CA LYS A 4 54.42 85.85 9.12
C LYS A 4 54.63 84.33 9.01
N HIS A 5 54.41 83.61 10.11
CA HIS A 5 53.86 82.26 10.09
C HIS A 5 52.65 82.23 11.01
N ILE A 6 51.47 82.28 10.39
CA ILE A 6 50.17 82.11 11.05
C ILE A 6 50.07 80.62 11.38
N LEU A 7 50.15 80.28 12.67
CA LEU A 7 49.85 78.94 13.15
C LEU A 7 48.32 78.75 13.07
N ILE A 8 47.89 77.90 12.16
CA ILE A 8 46.50 77.48 12.00
C ILE A 8 46.11 76.67 13.23
N ILE A 9 45.22 77.21 14.07
CA ILE A 9 44.61 76.48 15.18
C ILE A 9 43.63 75.47 14.57
N ALA A 10 43.95 74.19 14.69
CA ALA A 10 43.08 73.09 14.30
C ALA A 10 41.82 73.07 15.18
N ILE A 11 40.65 73.30 14.58
CA ILE A 11 39.36 73.00 15.22
C ILE A 11 39.10 71.52 14.97
N LEU A 12 39.53 70.67 15.90
CA LEU A 12 39.13 69.28 15.95
C LEU A 12 37.69 69.24 16.48
N SER A 13 36.71 69.14 15.59
CA SER A 13 35.33 68.86 15.95
C SER A 13 35.28 67.48 16.60
N ALA A 14 35.19 67.44 17.93
CA ALA A 14 34.89 66.23 18.67
C ALA A 14 33.46 65.79 18.33
N ILE A 15 33.34 64.95 17.30
CA ILE A 15 32.14 64.14 17.08
C ILE A 15 32.11 63.16 18.25
N VAL A 16 31.25 63.46 19.24
CA VAL A 16 30.89 62.48 20.27
C VAL A 16 30.16 61.36 19.54
N ALA A 17 30.90 60.32 19.17
CA ALA A 17 30.34 59.08 18.69
C ALA A 17 29.59 58.45 19.86
N MET A 18 28.29 58.74 19.97
CA MET A 18 27.43 57.95 20.83
C MET A 18 27.50 56.50 20.31
N PRO A 19 27.86 55.51 21.15
CA PRO A 19 27.75 54.13 20.74
C PRO A 19 26.26 53.85 20.56
N PHE A 20 25.80 53.80 19.31
CA PHE A 20 24.53 53.19 18.98
C PHE A 20 24.59 51.75 19.48
N LEU A 21 23.84 51.44 20.53
CA LEU A 21 23.66 50.07 21.02
C LEU A 21 22.93 49.30 19.91
N GLN A 22 23.68 48.69 18.99
CA GLN A 22 23.14 47.72 18.05
C GLN A 22 22.78 46.46 18.84
N THR A 23 21.49 46.24 19.09
CA THR A 23 21.00 44.94 19.57
C THR A 23 21.24 43.92 18.47
N LYS A 24 22.10 42.93 18.72
CA LYS A 24 22.27 41.79 17.82
C LYS A 24 21.21 40.75 18.17
N ALA A 25 20.35 40.43 17.22
CA ALA A 25 19.49 39.26 17.32
C ALA A 25 20.38 38.02 17.13
N ASP A 26 20.38 37.13 18.12
CA ASP A 26 20.97 35.81 17.98
C ASP A 26 19.92 34.87 17.39
N THR A 27 20.26 34.26 16.25
CA THR A 27 19.36 33.34 15.55
C THR A 27 20.04 31.99 15.51
N GLN A 28 19.43 31.00 16.14
CA GLN A 28 19.93 29.64 16.17
C GLN A 28 18.92 28.73 15.47
N THR A 29 19.42 27.94 14.50
CA THR A 29 18.62 26.91 13.84
C THR A 29 18.88 25.57 14.52
N VAL A 30 17.82 24.91 14.96
CA VAL A 30 17.88 23.56 15.53
C VAL A 30 17.40 22.52 14.51
N THR A 31 17.99 21.32 14.53
CA THR A 31 17.57 20.21 13.66
C THR A 31 16.44 19.43 14.31
N LEU A 32 15.33 19.28 13.60
CA LEU A 32 14.25 18.38 13.99
C LEU A 32 14.50 17.00 13.37
N LYS A 33 14.43 15.94 14.17
CA LYS A 33 14.53 14.55 13.73
C LYS A 33 13.24 13.82 14.08
N TYR A 34 12.74 13.02 13.15
CA TYR A 34 11.54 12.20 13.31
C TYR A 34 11.88 10.74 13.07
N VAL A 35 11.27 9.85 13.84
CA VAL A 35 11.29 8.40 13.61
C VAL A 35 9.84 7.97 13.47
N ILE A 36 9.46 7.54 12.27
CA ILE A 36 8.11 7.06 11.99
C ILE A 36 8.18 5.53 11.91
N PRO A 37 7.36 4.79 12.69
CA PRO A 37 7.33 3.33 12.59
C PRO A 37 6.74 2.89 11.25
N GLN A 38 7.19 1.74 10.76
CA GLN A 38 6.61 1.12 9.57
C GLN A 38 5.23 0.53 9.89
N VAL A 39 4.28 0.78 8.99
CA VAL A 39 2.89 0.31 9.06
C VAL A 39 2.61 -0.40 7.75
N THR A 40 2.32 -1.70 7.83
CA THR A 40 2.10 -2.58 6.66
C THR A 40 0.62 -2.95 6.50
N THR A 41 -0.30 -2.10 6.98
CA THR A 41 -1.74 -2.37 6.91
C THR A 41 -2.26 -2.30 5.48
N PHE A 42 -3.33 -3.04 5.21
CA PHE A 42 -4.04 -3.01 3.94
C PHE A 42 -5.55 -3.12 4.18
N SER A 43 -6.33 -2.81 3.16
CA SER A 43 -7.77 -3.09 3.12
C SER A 43 -8.10 -3.94 1.91
N VAL A 44 -9.21 -4.68 2.02
CA VAL A 44 -9.78 -5.48 0.93
C VAL A 44 -11.18 -4.95 0.64
N SER A 45 -11.51 -4.81 -0.64
CA SER A 45 -12.87 -4.48 -1.09
C SER A 45 -13.34 -5.45 -2.16
N PHE A 46 -14.66 -5.62 -2.25
CA PHE A 46 -15.34 -6.51 -3.18
C PHE A 46 -16.29 -5.70 -4.08
N PRO A 47 -16.78 -6.27 -5.19
CA PRO A 47 -17.85 -5.69 -5.99
C PRO A 47 -19.07 -5.28 -5.17
N THR A 48 -19.79 -4.27 -5.63
CA THR A 48 -21.02 -3.79 -4.99
C THR A 48 -22.01 -4.95 -4.77
N GLY A 49 -22.44 -5.12 -3.52
CA GLY A 49 -23.38 -6.17 -3.12
C GLY A 49 -22.72 -7.43 -2.55
N TYR A 50 -21.38 -7.49 -2.52
CA TYR A 50 -20.62 -8.63 -1.99
C TYR A 50 -19.76 -8.23 -0.79
N THR A 51 -19.56 -9.19 0.11
CA THR A 51 -18.63 -9.10 1.25
C THR A 51 -17.50 -10.12 1.19
N ASP A 52 -17.59 -11.05 0.22
CA ASP A 52 -16.72 -12.21 0.08
C ASP A 52 -16.62 -12.57 -1.42
N ILE A 53 -15.65 -13.42 -1.77
CA ILE A 53 -15.59 -14.04 -3.10
C ILE A 53 -16.56 -15.23 -3.11
N GLU A 54 -17.65 -15.09 -3.86
CA GLU A 54 -18.66 -16.14 -4.03
C GLU A 54 -18.62 -16.76 -5.42
N PHE A 55 -18.97 -18.04 -5.54
CA PHE A 55 -19.11 -18.74 -6.82
C PHE A 55 -20.51 -19.36 -6.90
N HIS A 56 -21.24 -19.10 -7.98
CA HIS A 56 -22.63 -19.57 -8.18
C HIS A 56 -22.75 -20.43 -9.44
N PRO A 57 -22.07 -21.59 -9.51
CA PRO A 57 -22.12 -22.45 -10.69
C PRO A 57 -23.53 -22.99 -10.93
N SER A 58 -23.90 -23.15 -12.21
CA SER A 58 -25.22 -23.66 -12.60
C SER A 58 -25.42 -25.17 -12.37
N GLY A 59 -24.35 -25.90 -12.02
CA GLY A 59 -24.40 -27.34 -11.80
C GLY A 59 -23.26 -27.83 -10.90
N ALA A 60 -23.33 -29.11 -10.52
CA ALA A 60 -22.36 -29.76 -9.63
C ALA A 60 -20.95 -29.90 -10.22
N SER A 61 -20.81 -29.72 -11.54
CA SER A 61 -19.52 -29.68 -12.22
C SER A 61 -19.42 -28.40 -13.04
N PHE A 62 -18.31 -27.71 -12.89
CA PHE A 62 -18.05 -26.41 -13.50
C PHE A 62 -16.55 -26.23 -13.72
N THR A 63 -16.20 -25.45 -14.73
CA THR A 63 -14.82 -25.18 -15.09
C THR A 63 -14.65 -23.69 -15.27
N ASN A 64 -13.66 -23.11 -14.60
CA ASN A 64 -13.37 -21.68 -14.64
C ASN A 64 -14.61 -20.83 -14.34
N GLU A 65 -15.39 -21.23 -13.33
CA GLU A 65 -16.54 -20.46 -12.87
C GLU A 65 -16.03 -19.12 -12.33
N PRO A 66 -16.43 -17.99 -12.92
CA PRO A 66 -16.02 -16.68 -12.42
C PRO A 66 -16.66 -16.38 -11.06
N ALA A 67 -15.98 -15.60 -10.23
CA ALA A 67 -16.59 -15.09 -9.02
C ALA A 67 -17.83 -14.22 -9.33
N ALA A 68 -18.85 -14.37 -8.50
CA ALA A 68 -20.09 -13.62 -8.60
C ALA A 68 -19.81 -12.10 -8.46
N GLY A 69 -20.44 -11.31 -9.32
CA GLY A 69 -20.22 -9.85 -9.36
C GLY A 69 -18.96 -9.40 -10.13
N GLN A 70 -18.06 -10.31 -10.48
CA GLN A 70 -16.92 -9.97 -11.35
C GLN A 70 -17.37 -9.80 -12.81
N SER A 71 -16.64 -8.99 -13.56
CA SER A 71 -16.85 -8.78 -15.00
C SER A 71 -15.52 -8.47 -15.69
N ALA A 72 -15.57 -8.18 -17.00
CA ALA A 72 -14.38 -7.77 -17.75
C ALA A 72 -13.70 -6.50 -17.18
N SER A 73 -14.45 -5.65 -16.49
CA SER A 73 -13.97 -4.38 -15.91
C SER A 73 -14.22 -4.30 -14.40
N THR A 74 -14.56 -5.41 -13.76
CA THR A 74 -14.86 -5.46 -12.33
C THR A 74 -14.14 -6.67 -11.76
N SER A 75 -13.13 -6.41 -10.93
CA SER A 75 -12.38 -7.43 -10.22
C SER A 75 -13.25 -8.13 -9.17
N ALA A 76 -12.91 -9.36 -8.81
CA ALA A 76 -13.55 -10.07 -7.70
C ALA A 76 -13.13 -9.49 -6.35
N MET A 77 -11.91 -8.95 -6.27
CA MET A 77 -11.32 -8.39 -5.06
C MET A 77 -10.31 -7.30 -5.43
N THR A 78 -10.25 -6.24 -4.64
CA THR A 78 -9.20 -5.23 -4.72
C THR A 78 -8.47 -5.14 -3.38
N ILE A 79 -7.15 -5.15 -3.42
CA ILE A 79 -6.29 -4.95 -2.24
C ILE A 79 -5.69 -3.54 -2.32
N THR A 80 -5.85 -2.75 -1.26
CA THR A 80 -5.29 -1.40 -1.17
C THR A 80 -4.28 -1.32 -0.03
N ASN A 81 -3.09 -0.81 -0.31
CA ASN A 81 -2.10 -0.52 0.72
C ASN A 81 -2.51 0.75 1.50
N THR A 82 -2.91 0.57 2.76
CA THR A 82 -3.28 1.66 3.68
C THR A 82 -2.16 2.02 4.66
N GLY A 83 -1.00 1.35 4.53
CA GLY A 83 0.19 1.56 5.32
C GLY A 83 1.04 2.75 4.86
N ASN A 84 2.23 2.87 5.44
CA ASN A 84 3.17 3.96 5.17
C ASN A 84 4.50 3.50 4.56
N VAL A 85 4.54 2.25 4.08
CA VAL A 85 5.65 1.67 3.32
C VAL A 85 5.09 0.83 2.17
N ALA A 86 5.91 0.53 1.17
CA ALA A 86 5.54 -0.48 0.20
C ALA A 86 5.40 -1.86 0.88
N ILE A 87 4.39 -2.63 0.46
CA ILE A 87 4.06 -3.91 1.09
C ILE A 87 4.08 -5.05 0.07
N LYS A 88 4.45 -6.23 0.55
CA LYS A 88 4.28 -7.51 -0.11
C LYS A 88 3.04 -8.19 0.48
N ILE A 89 2.26 -8.89 -0.35
CA ILE A 89 1.11 -9.70 0.08
C ILE A 89 1.35 -11.16 -0.27
N ASN A 90 1.28 -12.00 0.75
CA ASN A 90 1.23 -13.46 0.63
C ASN A 90 -0.19 -13.95 0.84
N ALA A 91 -0.58 -14.98 0.10
CA ALA A 91 -1.90 -15.61 0.17
C ALA A 91 -1.79 -17.13 0.36
N SER A 92 -2.71 -17.72 1.12
CA SER A 92 -2.86 -19.17 1.28
C SER A 92 -4.30 -19.51 1.70
N LEU A 93 -4.80 -20.70 1.36
CA LEU A 93 -6.03 -21.19 1.98
C LEU A 93 -5.74 -21.63 3.42
N THR A 94 -6.66 -21.32 4.33
CA THR A 94 -6.53 -21.71 5.76
C THR A 94 -6.93 -23.16 6.03
N ALA A 95 -7.57 -23.80 5.06
CA ALA A 95 -8.03 -25.17 5.08
C ALA A 95 -8.21 -25.65 3.65
N ASP A 96 -8.35 -26.96 3.51
CA ASP A 96 -8.62 -27.63 2.24
C ASP A 96 -9.84 -27.03 1.53
N LEU A 97 -9.87 -27.13 0.21
CA LEU A 97 -11.00 -26.72 -0.59
C LEU A 97 -12.23 -27.55 -0.20
N PRO A 98 -13.43 -26.99 -0.37
CA PRO A 98 -14.67 -27.76 -0.26
C PRO A 98 -14.66 -29.06 -1.06
N THR A 99 -15.38 -30.07 -0.55
CA THR A 99 -15.54 -31.35 -1.26
C THR A 99 -16.04 -31.14 -2.69
N GLY A 100 -15.30 -31.71 -3.65
CA GLY A 100 -15.60 -31.63 -5.08
C GLY A 100 -15.09 -30.35 -5.76
N VAL A 101 -14.65 -29.33 -5.01
CA VAL A 101 -13.92 -28.19 -5.59
C VAL A 101 -12.48 -28.61 -5.78
N THR A 102 -11.97 -28.48 -7.00
CA THR A 102 -10.65 -28.98 -7.39
C THR A 102 -9.64 -27.86 -7.61
N GLU A 103 -10.11 -26.64 -7.85
CA GLU A 103 -9.24 -25.47 -7.98
C GLU A 103 -9.93 -24.19 -7.49
N PHE A 104 -9.15 -23.35 -6.82
CA PHE A 104 -9.39 -21.93 -6.65
C PHE A 104 -8.22 -21.15 -7.25
N ARG A 105 -8.51 -20.08 -7.99
CA ARG A 105 -7.51 -19.26 -8.70
C ARG A 105 -7.73 -17.79 -8.44
N LEU A 106 -6.61 -17.07 -8.28
CA LEU A 106 -6.54 -15.62 -8.35
C LEU A 106 -5.59 -15.18 -9.45
N ASN A 107 -5.93 -14.12 -10.15
CA ASN A 107 -5.06 -13.50 -11.14
C ASN A 107 -5.21 -11.98 -11.08
N ASP A 108 -4.12 -11.24 -11.28
CA ASP A 108 -4.11 -9.78 -11.38
C ASP A 108 -4.51 -9.28 -12.78
N THR A 109 -4.85 -10.21 -13.67
CA THR A 109 -5.45 -9.98 -14.98
C THR A 109 -6.73 -10.78 -15.10
N ASN A 110 -7.68 -10.29 -15.91
CA ASN A 110 -8.92 -11.02 -16.22
C ASN A 110 -8.67 -12.19 -17.20
N ASP A 111 -7.86 -13.17 -16.79
CA ASP A 111 -7.53 -14.37 -17.53
C ASP A 111 -7.46 -15.59 -16.59
N TYR A 112 -8.19 -16.65 -16.92
CA TYR A 112 -8.22 -17.88 -16.13
C TYR A 112 -6.97 -18.77 -16.33
N ASN A 113 -6.12 -18.49 -17.34
CA ASN A 113 -4.95 -19.33 -17.64
C ASN A 113 -3.69 -18.96 -16.83
N GLY A 114 -3.72 -17.87 -16.07
CA GLY A 114 -2.58 -17.30 -15.37
C GLY A 114 -2.76 -17.19 -13.86
N GLY A 115 -1.83 -16.47 -13.22
CA GLY A 115 -1.88 -16.15 -11.80
C GLY A 115 -1.55 -17.32 -10.87
N TRP A 116 -2.13 -17.27 -9.68
CA TRP A 116 -1.90 -18.17 -8.57
C TRP A 116 -3.10 -19.08 -8.40
N TYR A 117 -2.85 -20.36 -8.17
CA TYR A 117 -3.90 -21.34 -8.01
C TYR A 117 -3.60 -22.31 -6.88
N TRP A 118 -4.68 -22.73 -6.23
CA TRP A 118 -4.71 -23.72 -5.18
C TRP A 118 -5.58 -24.88 -5.64
N THR A 119 -5.04 -26.08 -5.63
CA THR A 119 -5.72 -27.37 -5.83
C THR A 119 -5.48 -28.22 -4.60
N ASP A 120 -6.18 -29.34 -4.50
CA ASP A 120 -5.97 -30.44 -3.54
C ASP A 120 -4.50 -30.77 -3.19
N ALA A 121 -3.55 -30.55 -4.12
CA ALA A 121 -2.13 -30.82 -3.93
C ALA A 121 -1.36 -29.70 -3.21
N ASN A 122 -1.90 -28.48 -3.12
CA ASN A 122 -1.17 -27.31 -2.64
C ASN A 122 -2.04 -26.29 -1.88
N GLU A 123 -3.20 -26.69 -1.35
CA GLU A 123 -4.23 -25.80 -0.78
C GLU A 123 -3.68 -24.84 0.28
N THR A 124 -2.81 -25.34 1.15
CA THR A 124 -2.22 -24.54 2.24
C THR A 124 -0.89 -23.88 1.86
N ASN A 125 -0.43 -24.01 0.61
CA ASN A 125 0.83 -23.40 0.19
C ASN A 125 0.68 -21.88 0.14
N VAL A 126 1.66 -21.21 0.73
CA VAL A 126 1.78 -19.76 0.70
C VAL A 126 2.34 -19.33 -0.65
N GLN A 127 1.62 -18.45 -1.33
CA GLN A 127 2.01 -17.87 -2.61
C GLN A 127 2.11 -16.34 -2.46
N THR A 128 3.18 -15.74 -2.99
CA THR A 128 3.28 -14.29 -3.06
C THR A 128 2.46 -13.78 -4.24
N ILE A 129 1.36 -13.08 -3.96
CA ILE A 129 0.44 -12.55 -4.97
C ILE A 129 0.71 -11.09 -5.32
N ILE A 130 1.43 -10.38 -4.44
CA ILE A 130 1.97 -9.05 -4.73
C ILE A 130 3.38 -8.96 -4.16
N ASP A 131 4.37 -8.74 -5.02
CA ASP A 131 5.77 -8.58 -4.59
C ASP A 131 6.07 -7.18 -4.04
N SER A 132 5.38 -6.15 -4.56
CA SER A 132 5.47 -4.78 -4.03
C SER A 132 4.26 -3.94 -4.44
N LEU A 133 3.50 -3.47 -3.45
CA LEU A 133 2.40 -2.53 -3.60
C LEU A 133 2.77 -1.21 -2.93
N ALA A 134 2.92 -0.16 -3.73
CA ALA A 134 3.28 1.16 -3.23
C ALA A 134 2.25 1.72 -2.24
N MET A 135 2.67 2.71 -1.43
CA MET A 135 1.79 3.39 -0.47
C MET A 135 0.58 4.00 -1.18
N GLY A 136 -0.63 3.71 -0.69
CA GLY A 136 -1.88 4.21 -1.28
C GLY A 136 -2.25 3.58 -2.63
N ALA A 137 -1.43 2.68 -3.17
CA ALA A 137 -1.75 1.96 -4.40
C ALA A 137 -2.75 0.84 -4.13
N SER A 138 -3.46 0.44 -5.18
CA SER A 138 -4.39 -0.70 -5.17
C SER A 138 -4.04 -1.67 -6.29
N GLN A 139 -4.34 -2.94 -6.08
CA GLN A 139 -4.22 -3.99 -7.07
C GLN A 139 -5.49 -4.84 -7.11
N ASP A 140 -5.98 -5.05 -8.32
CA ASP A 140 -7.20 -5.78 -8.62
C ASP A 140 -6.89 -7.25 -8.87
N PHE A 141 -7.81 -8.12 -8.44
CA PHE A 141 -7.74 -9.56 -8.66
C PHE A 141 -9.07 -10.11 -9.18
N TRP A 142 -8.97 -10.92 -10.21
CA TRP A 142 -10.05 -11.78 -10.70
C TRP A 142 -9.90 -13.16 -10.11
N ALA A 143 -11.04 -13.82 -9.89
CA ALA A 143 -11.09 -15.10 -9.23
C ALA A 143 -11.90 -16.11 -10.06
N TRP A 144 -11.43 -17.36 -10.06
CA TRP A 144 -12.12 -18.47 -10.69
C TRP A 144 -12.07 -19.71 -9.81
N SER A 145 -13.03 -20.59 -10.00
CA SER A 145 -13.04 -21.91 -9.37
C SER A 145 -13.42 -22.99 -10.37
N THR A 146 -12.89 -24.19 -10.15
CA THR A 146 -13.25 -25.40 -10.90
C THR A 146 -13.65 -26.48 -9.90
N GLY A 147 -14.68 -27.25 -10.25
CA GLY A 147 -15.19 -28.32 -9.40
C GLY A 147 -15.87 -29.43 -10.20
N SER A 148 -15.93 -30.61 -9.60
CA SER A 148 -16.55 -31.81 -10.15
C SER A 148 -17.28 -32.57 -9.04
N ASN A 149 -18.56 -32.87 -9.27
CA ASN A 149 -19.44 -33.51 -8.29
C ASN A 149 -19.53 -32.75 -6.95
N VAL A 150 -19.51 -31.42 -6.99
CA VAL A 150 -19.72 -30.57 -5.81
C VAL A 150 -21.12 -30.87 -5.24
N PRO A 151 -21.23 -31.27 -3.96
CA PRO A 151 -22.52 -31.56 -3.35
C PRO A 151 -23.46 -30.35 -3.35
N ALA A 152 -24.74 -30.58 -3.63
CA ALA A 152 -25.77 -29.54 -3.50
C ALA A 152 -26.01 -29.22 -2.01
N GLY A 153 -26.03 -27.94 -1.64
CA GLY A 153 -26.23 -27.52 -0.25
C GLY A 153 -25.62 -26.15 0.06
N THR A 154 -25.76 -25.73 1.33
CA THR A 154 -25.30 -24.42 1.84
C THR A 154 -23.81 -24.24 1.63
N TYR A 155 -23.41 -23.03 1.20
CA TYR A 155 -22.05 -22.50 1.07
C TYR A 155 -21.00 -23.34 1.79
N THR A 156 -20.32 -24.20 1.05
CA THR A 156 -19.09 -24.81 1.53
C THR A 156 -17.99 -23.76 1.41
N SER A 157 -17.57 -23.20 2.54
CA SER A 157 -16.60 -22.10 2.57
C SER A 157 -15.22 -22.58 2.96
N THR A 158 -14.20 -22.15 2.23
CA THR A 158 -12.82 -22.04 2.73
C THR A 158 -12.47 -20.57 2.90
N LYS A 159 -11.36 -20.25 3.57
CA LYS A 159 -10.90 -18.87 3.75
C LYS A 159 -9.54 -18.70 3.08
N LEU A 160 -9.43 -17.65 2.27
CA LEU A 160 -8.16 -17.13 1.80
C LEU A 160 -7.57 -16.21 2.87
N GLN A 161 -6.41 -16.55 3.40
CA GLN A 161 -5.65 -15.69 4.30
C GLN A 161 -4.71 -14.80 3.49
N LEU A 162 -4.73 -13.50 3.76
CA LEU A 162 -3.81 -12.51 3.19
C LEU A 162 -2.91 -11.97 4.31
N VAL A 163 -1.60 -12.00 4.10
CA VAL A 163 -0.61 -11.52 5.08
C VAL A 163 0.31 -10.51 4.42
N SER A 164 0.39 -9.32 5.01
CA SER A 164 1.25 -8.25 4.55
C SER A 164 2.59 -8.21 5.29
N SER A 165 3.64 -7.80 4.58
CA SER A 165 4.95 -7.47 5.16
C SER A 165 5.57 -6.28 4.41
N ALA A 166 6.51 -5.57 5.03
CA ALA A 166 7.27 -4.55 4.33
C ALA A 166 8.14 -5.20 3.24
N THR A 167 8.32 -4.49 2.12
CA THR A 167 9.27 -4.86 1.05
C THR A 167 10.62 -4.21 1.23
#